data_AF-A0A7V0QN95-F1
#
_entry.id   AF-A0A7V0QN95-F1
#
_cell.length_a   1.000
_cell.length_b   1.000
_cell.length_c   1.000
_cell.angle_alpha   90.00
_cell.angle_beta   90.00
_cell.angle_gamma   90.00
#
_symmetry.space_group_name_H-M   'P 1'
#
loop_
_entity.id
_entity.type
_entity.pdbx_description
1 polymer ?
#
loop_
_entity_poly.entity_id
_entity_poly.type
_entity_poly.pdbx_seq_one_letter_code
_entity_poly.pdbx_strand_id
1 'polypeptide(L)'
;MERFWLSFGAVVVGLCVFAFGAPEPLAVNWIQGEGHRDLEVKGSLVRYKFSELGGTLTSAFIHFSSYRSQSLDAVPGWTGSGEDLALAPGVSLPFEVWLGDARADEDVYTMKLERPDEDTASVRLSKEAQGLSVFKEFTVHTDALYTMDVLLRLQGTGKGVRVILGHRPTG
;
A
#
# COMPACT_ATOMS: atom_id res chain seq x y z
N MET A 1 -31.36 -72.61 -8.36
CA MET A 1 -32.02 -71.98 -9.52
C MET A 1 -32.86 -70.86 -8.96
N GLU A 2 -32.66 -69.56 -9.17
CA GLU A 2 -31.88 -68.74 -10.11
C GLU A 2 -31.72 -67.35 -9.43
N ARG A 3 -30.49 -66.81 -9.36
CA ARG A 3 -29.94 -65.69 -10.16
C ARG A 3 -29.81 -64.37 -9.37
N PHE A 4 -28.57 -64.20 -8.89
CA PHE A 4 -27.86 -62.96 -8.61
C PHE A 4 -28.14 -61.85 -9.65
N TRP A 5 -28.35 -60.62 -9.16
CA TRP A 5 -28.16 -59.35 -9.88
C TRP A 5 -27.33 -58.45 -8.95
N LEU A 6 -25.99 -58.41 -9.10
CA LEU A 6 -25.23 -57.42 -9.87
C LEU A 6 -25.51 -55.96 -9.46
N SER A 7 -24.75 -55.57 -8.44
CA SER A 7 -24.18 -54.24 -8.18
C SER A 7 -23.94 -53.39 -9.44
N PHE A 8 -24.49 -52.17 -9.49
CA PHE A 8 -23.95 -51.08 -10.31
C PHE A 8 -24.55 -49.74 -9.83
N GLY A 9 -23.72 -48.76 -9.49
CA GLY A 9 -24.19 -47.39 -9.29
C GLY A 9 -23.45 -46.50 -8.29
N ALA A 10 -22.22 -46.81 -7.88
CA ALA A 10 -21.38 -45.83 -7.18
C ALA A 10 -20.73 -44.89 -8.21
N VAL A 11 -21.43 -43.82 -8.59
CA VAL A 11 -20.82 -42.67 -9.28
C VAL A 11 -20.78 -41.51 -8.29
N VAL A 12 -19.75 -41.51 -7.45
CA VAL A 12 -19.36 -40.32 -6.68
C VAL A 12 -18.65 -39.40 -7.66
N VAL A 13 -19.39 -38.52 -8.34
CA VAL A 13 -18.80 -37.41 -9.10
C VAL A 13 -18.17 -36.48 -8.08
N GLY A 14 -16.85 -36.53 -7.98
CA GLY A 14 -16.06 -35.61 -7.17
C GLY A 14 -16.23 -34.18 -7.68
N LEU A 15 -17.06 -33.40 -7.00
CA LEU A 15 -16.95 -31.95 -7.01
C LEU A 15 -15.70 -31.59 -6.20
N CYS A 16 -14.53 -31.65 -6.83
CA CYS A 16 -13.41 -30.82 -6.39
C CYS A 16 -13.80 -29.38 -6.73
N VAL A 17 -14.56 -28.75 -5.83
CA VAL A 17 -14.67 -27.29 -5.81
C VAL A 17 -13.27 -26.80 -5.48
N PHE A 18 -12.49 -26.48 -6.51
CA PHE A 18 -11.36 -25.59 -6.36
C PHE A 18 -11.96 -24.26 -5.92
N ALA A 19 -12.10 -24.09 -4.61
CA ALA A 19 -12.32 -22.79 -4.00
C ALA A 19 -11.02 -22.01 -4.24
N PHE A 20 -10.88 -21.43 -5.43
CA PHE A 20 -10.03 -20.28 -5.61
C PHE A 20 -10.60 -19.23 -4.65
N GLY A 21 -9.95 -19.07 -3.50
CA GLY A 21 -10.34 -18.06 -2.52
C GLY A 21 -10.37 -16.72 -3.23
N ALA A 22 -11.54 -16.10 -3.28
CA ALA A 22 -11.67 -14.73 -3.77
C ALA A 22 -10.75 -13.83 -2.93
N PRO A 23 -10.15 -12.78 -3.53
CA PRO A 23 -9.37 -11.81 -2.77
C PRO A 23 -10.17 -11.29 -1.57
N GLU A 24 -9.52 -11.17 -0.41
CA GLU A 24 -10.13 -10.50 0.73
C GLU A 24 -10.35 -9.01 0.40
N PRO A 25 -11.54 -8.45 0.73
CA PRO A 25 -11.82 -7.02 0.55
C PRO A 25 -10.80 -6.11 1.23
N LEU A 26 -10.67 -4.88 0.73
CA LEU A 26 -9.76 -3.90 1.35
C LEU A 26 -10.22 -3.52 2.76
N ALA A 27 -9.36 -3.80 3.74
CA ALA A 27 -9.51 -3.30 5.10
C ALA A 27 -8.80 -1.95 5.24
N VAL A 28 -9.44 -1.02 5.96
CA VAL A 28 -8.96 0.36 6.12
C VAL A 28 -8.94 0.73 7.60
N ASN A 29 -7.86 1.34 8.04
CA ASN A 29 -7.72 1.84 9.41
C ASN A 29 -7.07 3.23 9.45
N TRP A 30 -7.70 4.16 10.15
CA TRP A 30 -7.13 5.49 10.41
C TRP A 30 -6.39 5.46 11.74
N ILE A 31 -5.15 5.95 11.75
CA ILE A 31 -4.29 5.96 12.92
C ILE A 31 -4.00 7.43 13.24
N GLN A 32 -4.33 7.85 14.47
CA GLN A 32 -4.05 9.21 14.93
C GLN A 32 -2.60 9.30 15.41
N GLY A 33 -1.82 10.19 14.79
CA GLY A 33 -0.47 10.56 15.23
C GLY A 33 -0.44 11.92 15.92
N GLU A 34 0.75 12.35 16.32
CA GLU A 34 0.98 13.69 16.87
C GLU A 34 0.87 14.75 15.76
N GLY A 35 -0.23 15.52 15.76
CA GLY A 35 -0.45 16.63 14.84
C GLY A 35 -0.83 16.23 13.40
N HIS A 36 -0.92 14.94 13.09
CA HIS A 36 -1.29 14.42 11.77
C HIS A 36 -1.96 13.04 11.89
N ARG A 37 -2.48 12.51 10.78
CA ARG A 37 -3.05 11.17 10.70
C ARG A 37 -2.33 10.31 9.67
N ASP A 38 -2.32 9.02 9.95
CA ASP A 38 -1.92 7.99 9.00
C ASP A 38 -3.13 7.16 8.57
N LEU A 39 -3.03 6.57 7.38
CA LEU A 39 -4.02 5.67 6.83
C LEU A 39 -3.35 4.34 6.47
N GLU A 40 -3.84 3.26 7.05
CA GLU A 40 -3.49 1.91 6.64
C GLU A 40 -4.55 1.35 5.70
N VAL A 41 -4.12 0.86 4.54
CA VAL A 41 -4.95 0.14 3.57
C VAL A 41 -4.36 -1.25 3.40
N LYS A 42 -5.11 -2.27 3.82
CA LYS A 42 -4.69 -3.67 3.80
C LYS A 42 -5.51 -4.44 2.76
N GLY A 43 -4.82 -4.97 1.76
CA GLY A 43 -5.36 -5.97 0.85
C GLY A 43 -4.90 -7.39 1.21
N SER A 44 -5.12 -8.32 0.28
CA SER A 44 -4.80 -9.74 0.47
C SER A 44 -3.29 -10.02 0.58
N LEU A 45 -2.47 -9.27 -0.17
CA LEU A 45 -1.02 -9.51 -0.28
C LEU A 45 -0.17 -8.38 0.29
N VAL A 46 -0.68 -7.15 0.29
CA VAL A 46 0.09 -5.97 0.65
C VAL A 46 -0.70 -5.11 1.63
N ARG A 47 0.02 -4.58 2.61
CA ARG A 47 -0.46 -3.58 3.55
C ARG A 47 0.30 -2.28 3.34
N TYR A 48 -0.41 -1.27 2.90
CA TYR A 48 0.11 0.07 2.63
C TYR A 48 -0.16 0.99 3.82
N LYS A 49 0.79 1.84 4.15
CA LYS A 49 0.62 2.91 5.13
C LYS A 49 0.95 4.25 4.49
N PHE A 50 -0.01 5.17 4.51
CA PHE A 50 0.11 6.54 4.01
C PHE A 50 0.14 7.52 5.17
N SER A 51 0.91 8.60 5.07
CA SER A 51 0.97 9.64 6.09
C SER A 51 0.57 11.01 5.54
N GLU A 52 -0.21 11.76 6.32
CA GLU A 52 -0.42 13.19 6.07
C GLU A 52 0.91 13.96 6.15
N LEU A 53 1.84 13.57 7.03
CA LEU A 53 3.14 14.22 7.15
C LEU A 53 4.02 13.89 5.93
N GLY A 54 4.42 14.93 5.18
CA GLY A 54 5.15 14.80 3.91
C GLY A 54 4.33 14.22 2.76
N GLY A 55 3.10 13.79 3.02
CA GLY A 55 2.20 13.17 2.03
C GLY A 55 2.82 11.93 1.38
N THR A 56 3.34 11.02 2.20
CA THR A 56 4.19 9.92 1.75
C THR A 56 3.53 8.55 1.88
N LEU A 57 4.06 7.57 1.14
CA LEU A 57 3.86 6.16 1.45
C LEU A 57 4.96 5.73 2.43
N THR A 58 4.61 5.55 3.70
CA THR A 58 5.57 5.27 4.78
C THR A 58 5.94 3.80 4.89
N SER A 59 5.06 2.89 4.46
CA SER A 59 5.31 1.44 4.43
C SER A 59 4.48 0.76 3.35
N ALA A 60 5.04 -0.30 2.76
CA ALA A 60 4.36 -1.22 1.84
C ALA A 60 4.81 -2.63 2.18
N PHE A 61 4.09 -3.26 3.10
CA PHE A 61 4.48 -4.53 3.67
C PHE A 61 3.85 -5.69 2.89
N ILE A 62 4.70 -6.57 2.36
CA ILE A 62 4.27 -7.73 1.57
C ILE A 62 4.13 -8.96 2.48
N HIS A 63 2.92 -9.51 2.51
CA HIS A 63 2.58 -10.75 3.21
C HIS A 63 2.62 -11.95 2.24
N PHE A 64 3.51 -12.91 2.48
CA PHE A 64 3.49 -14.20 1.78
C PHE A 64 2.69 -15.21 2.61
N SER A 65 1.48 -15.56 2.18
CA SER A 65 0.57 -16.42 2.95
C SER A 65 0.89 -17.92 2.87
N SER A 66 1.73 -18.38 1.93
CA SER A 66 1.78 -19.80 1.56
C SER A 66 3.06 -20.59 1.86
N TYR A 67 4.16 -19.97 2.29
CA TYR A 67 5.38 -20.71 2.68
C TYR A 67 6.03 -20.03 3.88
N ARG A 68 6.95 -20.72 4.58
CA ARG A 68 7.79 -20.18 5.68
C ARG A 68 8.74 -19.05 5.23
N SER A 69 8.29 -18.18 4.33
CA SER A 69 9.00 -17.02 3.82
C SER A 69 8.88 -15.87 4.81
N GLN A 70 10.01 -15.26 5.10
CA GLN A 70 10.11 -14.04 5.90
C GLN A 70 9.33 -12.93 5.18
N SER A 71 8.50 -12.22 5.93
CA SER A 71 7.82 -11.03 5.44
C SER A 71 8.82 -9.94 5.05
N LEU A 72 8.52 -9.17 4.00
CA LEU A 72 9.39 -8.12 3.47
C LEU A 72 8.66 -6.77 3.49
N ASP A 73 9.28 -5.76 4.10
CA ASP A 73 8.85 -4.36 3.89
C ASP A 73 9.52 -3.84 2.61
N ALA A 74 8.70 -3.48 1.63
CA ALA A 74 9.16 -2.97 0.34
C ALA A 74 9.48 -1.46 0.37
N VAL A 75 9.25 -0.78 1.50
CA VAL A 75 9.75 0.57 1.76
C VAL A 75 11.01 0.45 2.63
N PRO A 76 12.21 0.34 2.02
CA PRO A 76 13.44 0.20 2.78
C PRO A 76 13.75 1.50 3.53
N GLY A 77 14.37 1.37 4.69
CA GLY A 77 14.94 2.53 5.38
C GLY A 77 14.51 2.74 6.81
N TRP A 78 13.69 1.89 7.41
CA TRP A 78 13.40 1.98 8.83
C TRP A 78 14.45 1.26 9.68
N THR A 79 14.86 1.87 10.78
CA THR A 79 15.77 1.35 11.80
C THR A 79 15.06 1.35 13.14
N GLY A 80 15.43 0.43 14.02
CA GLY A 80 14.77 0.26 15.33
C GLY A 80 13.60 -0.73 15.29
N SER A 81 12.90 -0.86 16.41
CA SER A 81 11.77 -1.79 16.59
C SER A 81 10.73 -1.20 17.53
N GLY A 82 9.44 -1.42 17.25
CA GLY A 82 8.36 -0.94 18.10
C GLY A 82 8.22 0.59 18.05
N GLU A 83 8.29 1.23 19.22
CA GLU A 83 8.17 2.70 19.35
C GLU A 83 9.43 3.44 18.90
N ASP A 84 10.58 2.76 18.80
CA ASP A 84 11.86 3.33 18.35
C ASP A 84 12.04 3.28 16.81
N LEU A 85 10.96 3.06 16.06
CA LEU A 85 11.02 2.97 14.60
C LEU A 85 11.32 4.35 14.00
N ALA A 86 12.49 4.51 13.39
CA ALA A 86 12.93 5.76 12.77
C ALA A 86 13.54 5.52 11.39
N LEU A 87 13.43 6.49 10.48
CA LEU A 87 14.13 6.42 9.21
C LEU A 87 15.66 6.45 9.43
N ALA A 88 16.36 5.54 8.77
CA ALA A 88 17.80 5.49 8.70
C ALA A 88 18.32 6.80 8.12
N PRO A 89 19.45 7.32 8.64
CA PRO A 89 20.05 8.54 8.13
C PRO A 89 20.29 8.47 6.61
N GLY A 90 19.77 9.46 5.88
CA GLY A 90 19.93 9.56 4.43
C GLY A 90 18.94 8.74 3.60
N VAL A 91 17.96 8.10 4.24
CA VAL A 91 16.85 7.46 3.52
C VAL A 91 15.66 8.42 3.42
N SER A 92 15.00 8.38 2.28
CA SER A 92 13.84 9.22 1.94
C SER A 92 12.67 8.32 1.64
N LEU A 93 11.46 8.72 2.04
CA LEU A 93 10.27 7.95 1.73
C LEU A 93 9.87 8.14 0.27
N PRO A 94 9.27 7.11 -0.35
CA PRO A 94 8.74 7.23 -1.69
C PRO A 94 7.64 8.29 -1.73
N PHE A 95 7.63 9.01 -2.84
CA PHE A 95 6.72 10.09 -3.21
C PHE A 95 6.84 11.37 -2.39
N GLU A 96 7.96 11.61 -1.69
CA GLU A 96 8.27 12.92 -1.12
C GLU A 96 8.48 14.00 -2.19
N VAL A 97 8.14 15.25 -1.84
CA VAL A 97 8.28 16.43 -2.72
C VAL A 97 9.05 17.52 -1.98
N TRP A 98 10.33 17.68 -2.29
CA TRP A 98 11.20 18.66 -1.64
C TRP A 98 11.26 19.95 -2.46
N LEU A 99 11.10 21.08 -1.78
CA LEU A 99 11.19 22.41 -2.38
C LEU A 99 12.60 22.97 -2.23
N GLY A 100 13.24 23.37 -3.33
CA GLY A 100 14.59 23.91 -3.32
C GLY A 100 15.63 22.90 -2.81
N ASP A 101 16.40 23.30 -1.79
CA ASP A 101 17.47 22.50 -1.18
C ASP A 101 17.01 21.71 0.07
N ALA A 102 15.69 21.64 0.31
CA ALA A 102 15.13 20.85 1.41
C ALA A 102 15.55 19.37 1.31
N ARG A 103 15.59 18.70 2.47
CA ARG A 103 15.96 17.28 2.62
C ARG A 103 14.84 16.39 3.16
N ALA A 104 13.68 16.99 3.41
CA ALA A 104 12.45 16.34 3.82
C ALA A 104 11.28 17.26 3.44
N ASP A 105 10.08 16.69 3.32
CA ASP A 105 8.83 17.45 3.24
C ASP A 105 8.16 17.41 4.62
N GLU A 106 8.22 18.51 5.37
CA GLU A 106 7.66 18.62 6.73
C GLU A 106 6.21 19.12 6.73
N ASP A 107 5.65 19.41 5.55
CA ASP A 107 4.27 19.91 5.45
C ASP A 107 3.25 18.79 5.73
N VAL A 108 2.14 19.14 6.36
CA VAL A 108 1.00 18.24 6.57
C VAL A 108 0.03 18.36 5.38
N TYR A 109 -0.17 17.25 4.69
CA TYR A 109 -1.09 17.14 3.56
C TYR A 109 -2.51 16.87 4.06
N THR A 110 -3.50 17.36 3.31
CA THR A 110 -4.88 16.89 3.47
C THR A 110 -5.01 15.53 2.81
N MET A 111 -5.37 14.51 3.59
CA MET A 111 -5.63 13.15 3.08
C MET A 111 -7.12 12.87 2.94
N LYS A 112 -7.51 12.28 1.82
CA LYS A 112 -8.87 11.79 1.54
C LYS A 112 -8.80 10.35 1.04
N LEU A 113 -9.75 9.54 1.47
CA LEU A 113 -9.95 8.18 0.98
C LEU A 113 -11.26 8.11 0.21
N GLU A 114 -11.20 7.58 -1.00
CA GLU A 114 -12.37 7.21 -1.79
C GLU A 114 -12.35 5.70 -2.04
N ARG A 115 -13.49 5.04 -1.90
CA ARG A 115 -13.65 3.62 -2.18
C ARG A 115 -14.79 3.45 -3.19
N PRO A 116 -14.49 3.41 -4.50
CA PRO A 116 -15.53 3.19 -5.51
C PRO A 116 -16.23 1.83 -5.33
N ASP A 117 -15.50 0.83 -4.84
CA ASP A 117 -15.98 -0.52 -4.54
C ASP A 117 -15.17 -1.15 -3.39
N GLU A 118 -15.41 -2.44 -3.09
CA GLU A 118 -14.73 -3.17 -2.01
C GLU A 118 -13.32 -3.63 -2.37
N ASP A 119 -13.00 -3.64 -3.67
CA ASP A 119 -11.75 -4.14 -4.23
C ASP A 119 -10.75 -3.02 -4.56
N THR A 120 -11.21 -1.77 -4.61
CA THR A 120 -10.44 -0.62 -5.03
C THR A 120 -10.52 0.52 -4.02
N ALA A 121 -9.37 1.10 -3.68
CA ALA A 121 -9.27 2.30 -2.87
C ALA A 121 -8.39 3.35 -3.55
N SER A 122 -8.82 4.61 -3.54
CA SER A 122 -8.02 5.76 -3.94
C SER A 122 -7.69 6.62 -2.72
N VAL A 123 -6.39 6.74 -2.43
CA VAL A 123 -5.86 7.63 -1.39
C VAL A 123 -5.33 8.89 -2.05
N ARG A 124 -5.96 10.03 -1.75
CA ARG A 124 -5.57 11.34 -2.28
C ARG A 124 -4.91 12.18 -1.20
N LEU A 125 -3.73 12.71 -1.51
CA LEU A 125 -2.97 13.61 -0.66
C LEU A 125 -2.77 14.93 -1.40
N SER A 126 -3.18 16.04 -0.80
CA SER A 126 -3.05 17.36 -1.40
C SER A 126 -2.52 18.40 -0.41
N LYS A 127 -1.63 19.28 -0.87
CA LYS A 127 -1.23 20.48 -0.14
C LYS A 127 -1.13 21.68 -1.08
N GLU A 128 -1.34 22.87 -0.51
CA GLU A 128 -0.97 24.14 -1.12
C GLU A 128 -0.19 24.93 -0.09
N ALA A 129 1.13 25.04 -0.28
CA ALA A 129 2.02 25.69 0.66
C ALA A 129 3.22 26.29 -0.08
N GLN A 130 3.73 27.41 0.42
CA GLN A 130 5.00 28.00 -0.05
C GLN A 130 5.06 28.28 -1.58
N GLY A 131 3.91 28.52 -2.22
CA GLY A 131 3.80 28.74 -3.66
C GLY A 131 3.87 27.47 -4.51
N LEU A 132 3.71 26.30 -3.90
CA LEU A 132 3.63 24.98 -4.54
C LEU A 132 2.29 24.32 -4.18
N SER A 133 1.55 23.90 -5.21
CA SER A 133 0.41 22.99 -5.12
C SER A 133 0.87 21.59 -5.50
N VAL A 134 0.60 20.63 -4.62
CA VAL A 134 0.94 19.21 -4.81
C VAL A 134 -0.32 18.39 -4.66
N PHE A 135 -0.54 17.50 -5.62
CA PHE A 135 -1.59 16.49 -5.56
C PHE A 135 -1.00 15.12 -5.87
N LYS A 136 -1.30 14.15 -5.02
CA LYS A 136 -0.91 12.74 -5.15
C LYS A 136 -2.17 11.89 -5.06
N GLU A 137 -2.30 10.91 -5.93
CA GLU A 137 -3.36 9.91 -5.86
C GLU A 137 -2.74 8.53 -6.01
N PHE A 138 -3.05 7.66 -5.05
CA PHE A 138 -2.59 6.28 -4.98
C PHE A 138 -3.80 5.37 -5.14
N THR A 139 -3.80 4.52 -6.16
CA THR A 139 -4.88 3.56 -6.39
C THR A 139 -4.42 2.15 -6.04
N VAL A 140 -5.09 1.56 -5.07
CA VAL A 140 -4.83 0.22 -4.52
C VAL A 140 -5.94 -0.71 -4.96
N HIS A 141 -5.56 -1.90 -5.43
CA HIS A 141 -6.48 -2.98 -5.80
C HIS A 141 -6.21 -4.25 -4.95
N THR A 142 -7.25 -5.04 -4.65
CA THR A 142 -7.13 -6.29 -3.88
C THR A 142 -6.34 -7.38 -4.62
N ASP A 143 -6.40 -7.38 -5.95
CA ASP A 143 -5.80 -8.37 -6.84
C ASP A 143 -4.44 -7.95 -7.43
N ALA A 144 -3.98 -6.73 -7.14
CA ALA A 144 -2.71 -6.23 -7.63
C ALA A 144 -1.54 -7.07 -7.08
N LEU A 145 -0.77 -7.65 -7.99
CA LEU A 145 0.43 -8.43 -7.69
C LEU A 145 1.62 -7.48 -7.41
N TYR A 146 1.57 -6.80 -6.27
CA TYR A 146 2.61 -5.87 -5.77
C TYR A 146 2.78 -4.58 -6.58
N THR A 147 1.75 -4.18 -7.32
CA THR A 147 1.70 -2.92 -8.08
C THR A 147 0.70 -1.95 -7.47
N MET A 148 0.95 -0.64 -7.66
CA MET A 148 0.05 0.43 -7.26
C MET A 148 0.14 1.54 -8.30
N ASP A 149 -1.00 2.05 -8.73
CA ASP A 149 -1.04 3.20 -9.64
C ASP A 149 -0.83 4.49 -8.85
N VAL A 150 0.03 5.36 -9.37
CA VAL A 150 0.37 6.63 -8.73
C VAL A 150 0.28 7.78 -9.72
N LEU A 151 -0.56 8.75 -9.40
CA LEU A 151 -0.67 10.02 -10.12
C LEU A 151 -0.09 11.14 -9.27
N LEU A 152 0.89 11.86 -9.80
CA LEU A 152 1.49 13.04 -9.18
C LEU A 152 1.26 14.26 -10.07
N ARG A 153 0.70 15.33 -9.48
CA ARG A 153 0.56 16.65 -10.12
C ARG A 153 1.22 17.70 -9.25
N LEU A 154 2.03 18.55 -9.89
CA LEU A 154 2.78 19.62 -9.25
C LEU A 154 2.55 20.91 -10.02
N GLN A 155 2.29 22.01 -9.30
CA GLN A 155 2.14 23.33 -9.89
C GLN A 155 2.78 24.36 -8.97
N GLY A 156 3.64 25.25 -9.49
CA GLY A 156 4.31 26.26 -8.65
C GLY A 156 4.95 27.40 -9.42
N THR A 157 5.52 28.35 -8.69
CA THR A 157 5.97 29.66 -9.21
C THR A 157 7.47 29.78 -9.50
N GLY A 158 8.15 28.66 -9.82
CA GLY A 158 9.52 28.68 -10.38
C GLY A 158 10.68 28.33 -9.43
N LYS A 159 10.40 27.93 -8.19
CA LYS A 159 11.40 27.22 -7.35
C LYS A 159 11.58 25.80 -7.87
N GLY A 160 12.82 25.31 -7.90
CA GLY A 160 13.10 23.91 -8.24
C GLY A 160 12.42 22.95 -7.25
N VAL A 161 11.90 21.84 -7.76
CA VAL A 161 11.27 20.79 -6.95
C VAL A 161 12.02 19.48 -7.21
N ARG A 162 12.33 18.75 -6.14
CA ARG A 162 12.85 17.39 -6.22
C ARG A 162 11.75 16.42 -5.80
N VAL A 163 11.44 15.47 -6.67
CA VAL A 163 10.50 14.38 -6.38
C VAL A 163 11.29 13.14 -6.07
N ILE A 164 11.01 12.52 -4.93
CA ILE A 164 11.59 11.23 -4.55
C ILE A 164 10.60 10.15 -4.96
N LEU A 165 10.96 9.28 -5.92
CA LEU A 165 10.07 8.20 -6.36
C LEU A 165 10.27 6.88 -5.59
N GLY A 166 11.30 6.85 -4.74
CA GLY A 166 11.70 5.69 -3.96
C GLY A 166 13.22 5.65 -3.81
N HIS A 167 13.68 4.85 -2.85
CA HIS A 167 15.10 4.58 -2.67
C HIS A 167 15.49 3.37 -3.53
N ARG A 168 16.62 3.45 -4.23
CA ARG A 168 17.25 2.25 -4.79
C ARG A 168 17.92 1.53 -3.62
N PRO A 169 17.53 0.30 -3.25
CA PRO A 169 18.28 -0.47 -2.28
C PRO A 169 19.73 -0.49 -2.74
N THR A 170 20.65 0.00 -1.91
CA THR A 170 22.06 -0.31 -2.12
C THR A 170 22.17 -1.81 -1.91
N GLY A 171 22.54 -2.50 -2.99
CA GLY A 171 22.51 -3.96 -3.10
C GLY A 171 23.43 -4.68 -2.12
#